data_AF-A0A0R3Q5J4-F1
#
_entry.id   AF-A0A0R3Q5J4-F1
#
_cell.length_a   1.000
_cell.length_b   1.000
_cell.length_c   1.000
_cell.angle_alpha   90.00
_cell.angle_beta   90.00
_cell.angle_gamma   90.00
#
_symmetry.space_group_name_H-M   'P 1'
#
loop_
_entity.id
_entity.type
_entity.pdbx_description
1 polymer ?
#
loop_
_entity_poly.entity_id
_entity_poly.type
_entity_poly.pdbx_seq_one_letter_code
_entity_poly.pdbx_strand_id
1 'polypeptide(L)'
;MYSCGMYDYSGQFAFQVGLPAKSGVSGAMVVVVPNLMGICIWSPPLDKMGNSVRGVSFCKKMIETFNFHNYDSLLHADTKKIDPRKRGVPNESELILEMMFATKKGNIDDVRRMFLGGIDLNMSDYDGRTPLHLAASEGQSLMVDFFLDIAHVNPLVRDRVETAYDDALSFGFTKIAEKIKSYMDKISGGFVPMLVEIKLPNIFLIFLIYSSMLQNNSSRKSSTAVARKR
;
A
#
# COMPACT_ATOMS: atom_id res chain seq x y z
N MET A 1 -9.85 -25.52 -25.03
CA MET A 1 -8.44 -25.28 -24.62
C MET A 1 -8.26 -25.25 -23.10
N TYR A 2 -9.22 -24.77 -22.31
CA TYR A 2 -9.06 -24.59 -20.86
C TYR A 2 -8.74 -25.87 -20.08
N SER A 3 -9.58 -26.91 -20.17
CA SER A 3 -9.45 -28.15 -19.39
C SER A 3 -8.53 -29.21 -20.00
N CYS A 4 -8.34 -29.23 -21.32
CA CYS A 4 -7.62 -30.29 -22.05
C CYS A 4 -6.43 -29.78 -22.89
N GLY A 5 -5.89 -28.61 -22.55
CA GLY A 5 -4.88 -27.91 -23.36
C GLY A 5 -3.45 -28.45 -23.25
N MET A 6 -3.01 -28.66 -22.02
CA MET A 6 -1.59 -28.81 -21.65
C MET A 6 -1.21 -30.25 -21.25
N TYR A 7 -1.65 -31.25 -22.03
CA TYR A 7 -1.50 -32.67 -21.70
C TYR A 7 -2.01 -32.97 -20.27
N ASP A 8 -1.38 -33.88 -19.54
CA ASP A 8 -1.76 -34.22 -18.16
C ASP A 8 -1.60 -33.03 -17.18
N TYR A 9 -0.86 -31.99 -17.57
CA TYR A 9 -0.71 -30.76 -16.79
C TYR A 9 -1.89 -29.78 -16.94
N SER A 10 -2.88 -30.09 -17.79
CA SER A 10 -4.00 -29.18 -18.09
C SER A 10 -4.81 -28.77 -16.87
N GLY A 11 -5.06 -29.68 -15.92
CA GLY A 11 -5.79 -29.35 -14.68
C GLY A 11 -5.02 -28.42 -13.76
N GLN A 12 -3.73 -28.69 -13.53
CA GLN A 12 -2.88 -27.84 -12.70
C GLN A 12 -2.65 -26.47 -13.33
N PHE A 13 -2.49 -26.42 -14.66
CA PHE A 13 -2.38 -25.16 -15.40
C PHE A 13 -3.68 -24.36 -15.32
N ALA A 14 -4.84 -24.99 -15.49
CA ALA A 14 -6.13 -24.31 -15.35
C ALA A 14 -6.36 -23.76 -13.94
N PHE A 15 -5.85 -24.41 -12.89
CA PHE A 15 -5.99 -23.93 -11.52
C PHE A 15 -4.97 -22.84 -11.15
N GLN A 16 -3.71 -22.97 -11.57
CA GLN A 16 -2.65 -22.02 -11.21
C GLN A 16 -2.62 -20.80 -12.14
N VAL A 17 -2.85 -21.03 -13.44
CA VAL A 17 -2.75 -20.01 -14.49
C VAL A 17 -4.15 -19.58 -14.95
N GLY A 18 -5.11 -20.49 -15.03
CA GLY A 18 -6.49 -20.10 -15.39
C GLY A 18 -6.61 -19.42 -16.76
N LEU A 19 -5.68 -19.68 -17.68
CA LEU A 19 -5.75 -19.22 -19.07
C LEU A 19 -5.95 -20.40 -20.02
N PRO A 20 -6.80 -20.28 -21.05
CA PRO A 20 -6.87 -21.26 -22.13
C PRO A 20 -5.52 -21.34 -22.87
N ALA A 21 -4.89 -22.52 -22.86
CA ALA A 21 -3.64 -22.73 -23.58
C ALA A 21 -3.60 -24.08 -24.31
N LYS A 22 -2.64 -24.26 -25.22
CA LYS A 22 -2.30 -25.54 -25.85
C LYS A 22 -0.79 -25.61 -26.04
N SER A 23 -0.18 -26.70 -25.59
CA SER A 23 1.23 -27.01 -25.87
C SER A 23 1.36 -27.99 -27.04
N GLY A 24 2.45 -27.86 -27.78
CA GLY A 24 2.91 -28.81 -28.80
C GLY A 24 4.33 -29.31 -28.50
N VAL A 25 4.64 -30.52 -28.98
CA VAL A 25 5.95 -31.16 -28.82
C VAL A 25 7.10 -30.43 -29.54
N SER A 26 6.79 -29.49 -30.43
CA SER A 26 7.79 -28.60 -31.03
C SER A 26 8.34 -27.54 -30.07
N GLY A 27 7.86 -27.51 -28.83
CA GLY A 27 8.14 -26.46 -27.86
C GLY A 27 7.32 -25.18 -28.07
N ALA A 28 6.41 -25.18 -29.05
CA ALA A 28 5.46 -24.10 -29.26
C ALA A 28 4.27 -24.25 -28.31
N MET A 29 3.85 -23.14 -27.72
CA MET A 29 2.72 -23.05 -26.81
C MET A 29 1.88 -21.83 -27.18
N VAL A 30 0.58 -22.03 -27.34
CA VAL A 30 -0.38 -20.97 -27.63
C VAL A 30 -1.20 -20.73 -26.37
N VAL A 31 -1.31 -19.46 -25.97
CA VAL A 31 -2.08 -19.01 -24.81
C VAL A 31 -3.04 -17.93 -25.27
N VAL A 32 -4.29 -18.00 -24.83
CA VAL A 32 -5.32 -17.04 -25.20
C VAL A 32 -5.78 -16.33 -23.93
N VAL A 33 -5.75 -15.01 -23.94
CA VAL A 33 -6.42 -14.16 -22.93
C VAL A 33 -7.71 -13.66 -23.58
N PRO A 34 -8.87 -14.22 -23.21
CA PRO A 34 -10.15 -13.89 -23.84
C PRO A 34 -10.40 -12.38 -23.84
N ASN A 35 -10.91 -11.86 -24.97
CA ASN A 35 -11.24 -10.45 -25.19
C ASN A 35 -10.06 -9.46 -25.02
N LEU A 36 -8.81 -9.95 -24.98
CA LEU A 36 -7.64 -9.08 -24.82
C LEU A 36 -6.54 -9.39 -25.85
N MET A 37 -5.95 -10.59 -25.81
CA MET A 37 -4.83 -10.92 -26.69
C MET A 37 -4.62 -12.43 -26.85
N GLY A 38 -3.93 -12.82 -27.91
CA GLY A 38 -3.37 -14.16 -28.08
C GLY A 38 -1.84 -14.11 -28.04
N ILE A 39 -1.22 -15.03 -27.32
CA ILE A 39 0.23 -15.08 -27.11
C ILE A 39 0.73 -16.42 -27.64
N CYS A 40 1.77 -16.39 -28.47
CA CYS A 40 2.51 -17.58 -28.88
C CYS A 40 3.90 -17.55 -28.23
N ILE A 41 4.24 -18.61 -27.50
CA ILE A 41 5.52 -18.76 -26.83
C ILE A 41 6.21 -19.96 -27.44
N TRP A 42 7.46 -19.79 -27.86
CA TRP A 42 8.24 -20.88 -28.40
C TRP A 42 9.51 -21.07 -27.58
N SER A 43 9.67 -22.27 -27.03
CA SER A 43 10.92 -22.69 -26.40
C SER A 43 11.08 -24.21 -26.55
N PRO A 44 12.09 -24.67 -27.32
CA PRO A 44 12.29 -26.08 -27.63
C PRO A 44 12.45 -27.03 -26.42
N PRO A 45 13.09 -26.65 -25.29
CA PRO A 45 13.20 -27.53 -24.13
C PRO A 45 11.84 -27.87 -23.51
N LEU A 46 11.54 -29.17 -23.42
CA LEU A 46 10.30 -29.70 -22.85
C LEU A 46 10.52 -30.25 -21.44
N ASP A 47 9.48 -30.17 -20.62
CA ASP A 47 9.37 -30.86 -19.34
C ASP A 47 8.97 -32.33 -19.55
N LYS A 48 9.01 -33.14 -18.48
CA LYS A 48 8.60 -34.55 -18.47
C LYS A 48 7.20 -34.79 -19.01
N MET A 49 6.31 -33.80 -18.87
CA MET A 49 4.92 -33.85 -19.35
C MET A 49 4.74 -33.40 -20.81
N GLY A 50 5.82 -33.09 -21.55
CA GLY A 50 5.77 -32.66 -22.95
C GLY A 50 5.38 -31.18 -23.15
N ASN A 51 5.34 -30.40 -22.08
CA ASN A 51 5.09 -28.95 -22.14
C ASN A 51 6.40 -28.15 -22.22
N SER A 52 6.38 -26.98 -22.85
CA SER A 52 7.54 -26.10 -22.90
C SER A 52 7.90 -25.56 -21.50
N VAL A 53 9.14 -25.80 -21.03
CA VAL A 53 9.59 -25.42 -19.67
C VAL A 53 9.49 -23.91 -19.46
N ARG A 54 10.06 -23.14 -20.39
CA ARG A 54 10.04 -21.67 -20.32
C ARG A 54 8.65 -21.11 -20.57
N GLY A 55 7.87 -21.75 -21.44
CA GLY A 55 6.48 -21.35 -21.70
C GLY A 55 5.64 -21.38 -20.43
N VAL A 56 5.65 -22.50 -19.72
CA VAL A 56 4.90 -22.65 -18.46
C VAL A 56 5.40 -21.68 -17.39
N SER A 57 6.72 -21.52 -17.25
CA SER A 57 7.31 -20.58 -16.29
C SER A 57 6.93 -19.13 -16.57
N PHE A 58 6.92 -18.73 -17.85
CA PHE A 58 6.46 -17.40 -18.26
C PHE A 58 4.99 -17.17 -17.90
N CYS A 59 4.11 -18.14 -18.19
CA CYS A 59 2.68 -18.00 -17.86
C CYS A 59 2.42 -17.83 -16.36
N LYS A 60 3.16 -18.53 -15.50
CA LYS A 60 3.05 -18.37 -14.04
C LYS A 60 3.44 -16.96 -13.60
N LYS A 61 4.62 -16.48 -14.01
CA LYS A 61 5.10 -15.12 -13.70
C LYS A 61 4.19 -14.03 -14.24
N MET A 62 3.61 -14.26 -15.42
CA MET A 62 2.67 -13.32 -16.03
C MET A 62 1.44 -13.09 -15.15
N ILE A 63 0.90 -14.11 -14.50
CA ILE A 63 -0.32 -13.96 -13.67
C ILE A 63 -0.03 -13.48 -12.25
N GLU A 64 1.18 -13.72 -11.76
CA GLU A 64 1.66 -13.06 -10.54
C GLU A 64 1.74 -11.54 -10.73
N THR A 65 2.06 -11.09 -11.95
CA THR A 65 2.23 -9.67 -12.28
C THR A 65 0.93 -9.02 -12.77
N PHE A 66 0.15 -9.73 -13.58
CA PHE A 66 -1.02 -9.19 -14.27
C PHE A 66 -2.31 -9.88 -13.86
N ASN A 67 -3.41 -9.11 -13.89
CA ASN A 67 -4.73 -9.56 -13.50
C ASN A 67 -5.45 -10.31 -14.64
N PHE A 68 -4.84 -11.41 -15.14
CA PHE A 68 -5.32 -12.16 -16.30
C PHE A 68 -5.95 -13.51 -15.97
N HIS A 69 -5.90 -13.96 -14.72
CA HIS A 69 -6.50 -15.24 -14.36
C HIS A 69 -8.02 -15.19 -14.60
N ASN A 70 -8.62 -16.21 -15.24
CA ASN A 70 -10.05 -16.19 -15.56
C ASN A 70 -10.96 -16.00 -14.33
N TYR A 71 -10.50 -16.44 -13.16
CA TYR A 71 -11.19 -16.30 -11.88
C TYR A 71 -10.57 -15.25 -10.95
N ASP A 72 -9.75 -14.33 -11.48
CA ASP A 72 -9.23 -13.23 -10.68
C ASP A 72 -10.29 -12.15 -10.44
N SER A 73 -10.11 -11.35 -9.39
CA SER A 73 -11.01 -10.24 -9.12
C SER A 73 -10.57 -8.95 -9.81
N LEU A 74 -11.48 -8.34 -10.56
CA LEU A 74 -11.26 -7.04 -11.22
C LEU A 74 -11.48 -5.83 -10.30
N LEU A 75 -12.13 -6.04 -9.15
CA LEU A 75 -12.63 -4.97 -8.27
C LEU A 75 -11.84 -4.82 -6.96
N HIS A 76 -11.20 -5.87 -6.46
CA HIS A 76 -10.55 -5.83 -5.14
C HIS A 76 -9.13 -5.26 -5.24
N ALA A 77 -8.90 -4.21 -4.45
CA ALA A 77 -7.65 -3.46 -4.36
C ALA A 77 -6.51 -4.20 -3.61
N ASP A 78 -6.80 -5.38 -3.04
CA ASP A 78 -5.82 -6.18 -2.29
C ASP A 78 -4.67 -6.72 -3.16
N THR A 79 -4.86 -6.71 -4.48
CA THR A 79 -3.89 -7.31 -5.41
C THR A 79 -3.06 -6.22 -6.08
N LYS A 80 -1.75 -6.19 -5.81
CA LYS A 80 -0.75 -5.35 -6.51
C LYS A 80 -0.57 -5.68 -8.00
N LYS A 81 -1.52 -6.42 -8.59
CA LYS A 81 -1.47 -6.85 -9.99
C LYS A 81 -1.87 -5.72 -10.91
N ILE A 82 -1.23 -5.69 -12.07
CA ILE A 82 -1.46 -4.65 -13.07
C ILE A 82 -2.57 -5.12 -14.01
N ASP A 83 -3.57 -4.26 -14.24
CA ASP A 83 -4.57 -4.45 -15.30
C ASP A 83 -4.27 -3.49 -16.46
N PRO A 84 -3.75 -3.98 -17.61
CA PRO A 84 -3.44 -3.14 -18.75
C PRO A 84 -4.66 -2.67 -19.54
N ARG A 85 -5.88 -3.13 -19.22
CA ARG A 85 -7.12 -2.63 -19.83
C ARG A 85 -7.47 -1.23 -19.36
N LYS A 86 -7.08 -0.89 -18.13
CA LYS A 86 -7.21 0.47 -17.63
C LYS A 86 -6.16 1.34 -18.33
N ARG A 87 -6.61 2.25 -19.19
CA ARG A 87 -5.74 3.21 -19.89
C ARG A 87 -5.16 4.16 -18.84
N GLY A 88 -3.84 4.14 -18.73
CA GLY A 88 -3.14 4.83 -17.66
C GLY A 88 -3.04 3.95 -16.44
N VAL A 89 -1.88 3.97 -15.79
CA VAL A 89 -1.80 3.74 -14.33
C VAL A 89 -3.04 4.44 -13.74
N PRO A 90 -3.87 3.83 -12.87
CA PRO A 90 -4.82 4.65 -12.12
C PRO A 90 -3.97 5.75 -11.54
N ASN A 91 -4.13 6.98 -12.03
CA ASN A 91 -3.19 8.01 -11.65
C ASN A 91 -3.35 8.03 -10.13
N GLU A 92 -2.27 7.83 -9.38
CA GLU A 92 -2.37 7.87 -7.91
C GLU A 92 -3.11 9.16 -7.51
N SER A 93 -2.96 10.21 -8.33
CA SER A 93 -3.74 11.44 -8.30
C SER A 93 -5.27 11.28 -8.39
N GLU A 94 -5.85 10.42 -9.22
CA GLU A 94 -7.31 10.24 -9.29
C GLU A 94 -7.86 9.61 -8.00
N LEU A 95 -7.16 8.61 -7.47
CA LEU A 95 -7.49 8.00 -6.18
C LEU A 95 -7.33 9.01 -5.04
N ILE A 96 -6.25 9.80 -5.06
CA ILE A 96 -6.01 10.88 -4.10
C ILE A 96 -7.14 11.92 -4.21
N LEU A 97 -7.50 12.37 -5.42
CA LEU A 97 -8.57 13.34 -5.64
C LEU A 97 -9.92 12.83 -5.15
N GLU A 98 -10.26 11.57 -5.43
CA GLU A 98 -11.51 10.95 -4.96
C GLU A 98 -11.55 10.88 -3.43
N MET A 99 -10.45 10.47 -2.81
CA MET A 99 -10.29 10.44 -1.35
C MET A 99 -10.39 11.84 -0.72
N MET A 100 -9.72 12.83 -1.31
CA MET A 100 -9.75 14.22 -0.84
C MET A 100 -11.16 14.79 -0.96
N PHE A 101 -11.85 14.53 -2.07
CA PHE A 101 -13.23 14.96 -2.25
C PHE A 101 -14.17 14.33 -1.21
N ALA A 102 -14.03 13.03 -0.94
CA ALA A 102 -14.79 12.34 0.10
C ALA A 102 -14.50 12.91 1.50
N THR A 103 -13.23 13.22 1.78
CA THR A 103 -12.78 13.82 3.04
C THR A 103 -13.35 15.21 3.23
N LYS A 104 -13.30 16.05 2.20
CA LYS A 104 -13.89 17.39 2.20
C LYS A 104 -15.38 17.36 2.51
N LYS A 105 -16.11 16.45 1.87
CA LYS A 105 -17.55 16.26 2.09
C LYS A 105 -17.87 15.73 3.49
N GLY A 106 -16.90 15.11 4.17
CA GLY A 106 -17.10 14.45 5.47
C GLY A 106 -17.75 13.07 5.36
N ASN A 107 -17.62 12.39 4.22
CA ASN A 107 -18.19 11.06 4.07
C ASN A 107 -17.26 9.98 4.67
N ILE A 108 -17.46 9.71 5.97
CA ILE A 108 -16.67 8.75 6.73
C ILE A 108 -16.78 7.34 6.12
N ASP A 109 -17.94 6.96 5.62
CA ASP A 109 -18.16 5.60 5.13
C ASP A 109 -17.36 5.32 3.85
N ASP A 110 -17.24 6.31 2.96
CA ASP A 110 -16.43 6.17 1.74
C ASP A 110 -14.95 6.05 2.09
N VAL A 111 -14.45 6.88 3.00
CA VAL A 111 -13.04 6.83 3.42
C VAL A 111 -12.73 5.54 4.20
N ARG A 112 -13.68 5.02 4.98
CA ARG A 112 -13.57 3.70 5.61
C ARG A 112 -13.48 2.58 4.58
N ARG A 113 -14.30 2.63 3.53
CA ARG A 113 -14.22 1.65 2.43
C ARG A 113 -12.87 1.73 1.72
N MET A 114 -12.38 2.95 1.46
CA MET A 114 -11.05 3.17 0.87
C MET A 114 -9.93 2.61 1.74
N PHE A 115 -9.98 2.85 3.05
CA PHE A 115 -9.01 2.31 4.02
C PHE A 115 -9.05 0.78 4.09
N LEU A 116 -10.24 0.19 4.14
CA LEU A 116 -10.40 -1.27 4.10
C LEU A 116 -9.96 -1.88 2.77
N GLY A 117 -10.02 -1.12 1.68
CA GLY A 117 -9.45 -1.50 0.38
C GLY A 117 -7.92 -1.42 0.33
N GLY A 118 -7.24 -1.11 1.43
CA GLY A 118 -5.78 -1.05 1.49
C GLY A 118 -5.19 0.20 0.83
N ILE A 119 -5.97 1.26 0.67
CA ILE A 119 -5.47 2.54 0.16
C ILE A 119 -4.68 3.26 1.25
N ASP A 120 -3.47 3.70 0.91
CA ASP A 120 -2.59 4.43 1.82
C ASP A 120 -3.11 5.85 2.10
N LEU A 121 -3.56 6.12 3.33
CA LEU A 121 -4.08 7.44 3.74
C LEU A 121 -3.00 8.49 4.01
N ASN A 122 -1.72 8.13 3.89
CA ASN A 122 -0.60 9.05 3.97
C ASN A 122 -0.23 9.68 2.62
N MET A 123 -0.94 9.33 1.54
CA MET A 123 -0.72 9.95 0.23
C MET A 123 -1.06 11.44 0.27
N SER A 124 -0.34 12.24 -0.51
CA SER A 124 -0.52 13.68 -0.57
C SER A 124 -0.85 14.17 -1.98
N ASP A 125 -1.60 15.26 -2.05
CA ASP A 125 -1.90 15.93 -3.31
C ASP A 125 -0.67 16.67 -3.89
N TYR A 126 -0.83 17.32 -5.05
CA TYR A 126 0.23 18.09 -5.71
C TYR A 126 0.87 19.17 -4.80
N ASP A 127 0.11 19.71 -3.86
CA ASP A 127 0.59 20.70 -2.90
C ASP A 127 1.38 20.08 -1.73
N GLY A 128 1.26 18.76 -1.51
CA GLY A 128 1.79 18.07 -0.32
C GLY A 128 0.78 17.90 0.81
N ARG A 129 -0.49 18.29 0.59
CA ARG A 129 -1.58 18.12 1.55
C ARG A 129 -1.96 16.66 1.73
N THR A 130 -1.95 16.19 2.97
CA THR A 130 -2.55 14.90 3.35
C THR A 130 -4.05 15.07 3.64
N PRO A 131 -4.84 13.98 3.62
CA PRO A 131 -6.27 14.04 3.94
C PRO A 131 -6.56 14.66 5.32
N LEU A 132 -5.62 14.55 6.26
CA LEU A 132 -5.73 15.14 7.58
C LEU A 132 -5.74 16.68 7.54
N HIS A 133 -4.95 17.30 6.65
CA HIS A 133 -4.97 18.76 6.47
C HIS A 133 -6.36 19.22 6.02
N LEU A 134 -6.95 18.50 5.06
CA LEU A 134 -8.27 18.84 4.52
C LEU A 134 -9.40 18.61 5.54
N ALA A 135 -9.31 17.54 6.34
CA ALA A 135 -10.27 17.30 7.42
C ALA A 135 -10.18 18.37 8.51
N ALA A 136 -8.97 18.84 8.82
CA ALA A 136 -8.73 19.93 9.76
C ALA A 136 -9.26 21.27 9.25
N SER A 137 -9.06 21.58 7.97
CA SER A 137 -9.53 22.84 7.36
C SER A 137 -11.05 22.93 7.22
N GLU A 138 -11.74 21.80 7.00
CA GLU A 138 -13.20 21.76 6.87
C GLU A 138 -13.92 21.57 8.21
N GLY A 139 -13.18 21.30 9.30
CA GLY A 139 -13.75 21.12 10.63
C GLY A 139 -14.40 19.75 10.86
N GLN A 140 -14.00 18.72 10.11
CA GLN A 140 -14.60 17.39 10.17
C GLN A 140 -14.08 16.58 11.37
N SER A 141 -14.64 16.83 12.56
CA SER A 141 -14.16 16.23 13.81
C SER A 141 -14.13 14.70 13.82
N LEU A 142 -15.17 14.04 13.29
CA LEU A 142 -15.24 12.58 13.20
C LEU A 142 -14.22 11.99 12.23
N MET A 143 -13.90 12.71 11.15
CA MET A 143 -12.86 12.30 10.19
C MET A 143 -11.47 12.40 10.81
N VAL A 144 -11.20 13.47 11.56
CA VAL A 144 -9.94 13.66 12.28
C VAL A 144 -9.73 12.55 13.31
N ASP A 145 -10.77 12.19 14.06
CA ASP A 145 -10.71 11.07 15.01
C ASP A 145 -10.40 9.76 14.28
N PHE A 146 -11.07 9.48 13.15
CA PHE A 146 -10.77 8.31 12.32
C PHE A 146 -9.31 8.29 11.82
N PHE A 147 -8.79 9.42 11.34
CA PHE A 147 -7.44 9.50 10.81
C PHE A 147 -6.34 9.35 11.87
N LEU A 148 -6.56 9.88 13.08
CA LEU A 148 -5.58 9.80 14.17
C LEU A 148 -5.65 8.46 14.91
N ASP A 149 -6.87 8.00 15.22
CA ASP A 149 -7.09 6.82 16.06
C ASP A 149 -6.90 5.51 15.29
N ILE A 150 -7.38 5.42 14.04
CA ILE A 150 -7.43 4.17 13.27
C ILE A 150 -6.37 4.16 12.17
N ALA A 151 -6.31 5.20 11.34
CA ALA A 151 -5.43 5.23 10.19
C ALA A 151 -3.97 5.61 10.53
N HIS A 152 -3.74 6.18 11.72
CA HIS A 152 -2.44 6.68 12.17
C HIS A 152 -1.73 7.57 11.14
N VAL A 153 -2.49 8.49 10.54
CA VAL A 153 -1.95 9.47 9.58
C VAL A 153 -0.98 10.41 10.31
N ASN A 154 0.17 10.66 9.69
CA ASN A 154 1.22 11.47 10.33
C ASN A 154 0.80 12.96 10.42
N PRO A 155 0.62 13.53 11.62
CA PRO A 155 0.16 14.91 11.78
C PRO A 155 1.28 15.95 11.61
N LEU A 156 2.54 15.48 11.52
CA LEU A 156 3.73 16.33 11.41
C LEU A 156 4.07 16.71 9.97
N VAL A 157 3.41 16.09 8.98
CA VAL A 157 3.61 16.44 7.58
C VAL A 157 3.22 17.89 7.39
N ARG A 158 4.07 18.63 6.67
CA ARG A 158 3.83 20.04 6.32
C ARG A 158 3.38 20.11 4.89
N ASP A 159 2.32 20.86 4.65
CA ASP A 159 1.97 21.33 3.32
C ASP A 159 2.96 22.44 2.89
N ARG A 160 2.80 22.96 1.68
CA ARG A 160 3.49 24.15 1.18
C ARG A 160 3.49 25.33 2.15
N VAL A 161 2.44 25.48 2.97
CA VAL A 161 2.26 26.64 3.85
C VAL A 161 2.39 26.24 5.31
N GLU A 162 1.56 25.32 5.81
CA GLU A 162 1.45 25.05 7.24
C GLU A 162 1.22 23.56 7.58
N THR A 163 1.14 23.23 8.87
CA THR A 163 0.74 21.89 9.35
C THR A 163 -0.77 21.78 9.53
N ALA A 164 -1.31 20.57 9.59
CA ALA A 164 -2.73 20.34 9.86
C ALA A 164 -3.23 20.98 11.18
N TYR A 165 -2.35 21.16 12.17
CA TYR A 165 -2.67 21.88 13.42
C TYR A 165 -2.87 23.37 13.18
N ASP A 166 -1.97 23.99 12.42
CA ASP A 166 -2.02 25.41 12.09
C ASP A 166 -3.22 25.71 11.18
N ASP A 167 -3.54 24.81 10.23
CA ASP A 167 -4.76 24.87 9.43
C ASP A 167 -6.02 24.87 10.33
N ALA A 168 -6.11 23.97 11.31
CA ALA A 168 -7.25 23.96 12.24
C ALA A 168 -7.38 25.28 13.02
N LEU A 169 -6.27 25.92 13.37
CA LEU A 169 -6.27 27.21 14.08
C LEU A 169 -6.68 28.36 13.18
N SER A 170 -6.20 28.41 11.93
CA SER A 170 -6.50 29.49 10.99
C SER A 170 -7.99 29.58 10.66
N PHE A 171 -8.67 28.43 10.59
CA PHE A 171 -10.12 28.36 10.41
C PHE A 171 -10.94 28.45 11.72
N GLY A 172 -10.28 28.49 12.89
CA GLY A 172 -10.92 28.68 14.20
C GLY A 172 -11.48 27.41 14.86
N PHE A 173 -11.07 26.22 14.41
CA PHE A 173 -11.51 24.94 14.96
C PHE A 173 -10.67 24.50 16.17
N THR A 174 -10.86 25.18 17.30
CA THR A 174 -10.08 24.96 18.53
C THR A 174 -10.13 23.52 19.05
N LYS A 175 -11.30 22.88 19.04
CA LYS A 175 -11.48 21.48 19.50
C LYS A 175 -10.66 20.49 18.68
N ILE A 176 -10.53 20.73 17.38
CA ILE A 176 -9.77 19.85 16.47
C ILE A 176 -8.27 20.11 16.66
N ALA A 177 -7.87 21.37 16.74
CA ALA A 177 -6.50 21.76 17.02
C ALA A 177 -5.98 21.15 18.33
N GLU A 178 -6.75 21.22 19.42
CA GLU A 178 -6.40 20.59 20.70
C GLU A 178 -6.19 19.08 20.58
N LYS A 179 -7.06 18.39 19.84
CA LYS A 179 -6.91 16.94 19.58
C LYS A 179 -5.64 16.63 18.81
N ILE A 180 -5.38 17.32 17.70
CA ILE A 180 -4.17 17.13 16.89
C ILE A 180 -2.92 17.40 17.72
N LYS A 181 -2.90 18.49 18.50
CA LYS A 181 -1.81 18.82 19.40
C LYS A 181 -1.56 17.73 20.45
N SER A 182 -2.61 17.22 21.08
CA SER A 182 -2.50 16.12 22.04
C SER A 182 -1.89 14.85 21.41
N TYR A 183 -2.16 14.60 20.13
CA TYR A 183 -1.55 13.51 19.37
C TYR A 183 -0.09 13.80 19.01
N MET A 184 0.25 15.04 18.60
CA MET A 184 1.63 15.46 18.34
C MET A 184 2.51 15.37 19.59
N ASP A 185 1.99 15.74 20.75
CA ASP A 185 2.70 15.65 22.03
C ASP A 185 2.96 14.20 22.44
N LYS A 186 2.03 13.27 22.14
CA LYS A 186 2.26 11.82 22.34
C LYS A 186 3.39 11.30 21.44
N ILE A 187 3.44 11.74 20.19
CA ILE A 187 4.48 11.35 19.23
C ILE A 187 5.85 11.90 19.67
N SER A 188 5.93 13.16 20.06
CA SER A 188 7.18 13.81 20.50
C SER A 188 7.68 13.31 21.86
N GLY A 189 6.76 12.89 22.74
CA GLY A 189 7.06 12.26 24.03
C GLY A 189 7.63 10.84 23.97
N GLY A 190 7.88 10.30 22.77
CA GLY A 190 8.47 8.97 22.58
C GLY A 190 7.54 7.80 22.92
N PHE A 191 6.26 8.07 23.18
CA PHE A 191 5.22 7.07 23.37
C PHE A 191 4.51 6.80 22.04
N VAL A 192 5.24 6.22 21.09
CA VAL A 192 4.61 5.61 19.92
C VAL A 192 4.48 4.12 20.22
N PRO A 193 3.27 3.58 20.48
CA PRO A 193 2.99 2.19 20.15
C PRO A 193 2.94 2.12 18.61
N MET A 194 4.10 2.25 17.97
CA MET A 194 4.22 1.95 16.56
C MET A 194 4.13 0.43 16.50
N LEU A 195 2.96 -0.11 16.17
CA LEU A 195 2.87 -1.44 15.58
C LEU A 195 3.58 -1.34 14.23
N VAL A 196 4.92 -1.40 14.27
CA VAL A 196 5.69 -1.73 13.09
C VAL A 196 5.29 -3.16 12.78
N GLU A 197 4.38 -3.35 11.83
CA GLU A 197 4.24 -4.62 11.13
C GLU A 197 5.56 -4.85 10.36
N ILE A 198 6.58 -5.32 11.08
CA ILE A 198 7.70 -5.97 10.43
C ILE A 198 7.13 -7.25 9.86
N LYS A 199 6.87 -7.23 8.55
CA LYS A 199 6.46 -8.38 7.75
C LYS A 199 7.61 -9.39 7.66
N LEU A 200 7.98 -9.98 8.81
CA LEU A 200 8.79 -11.19 8.87
C LEU A 200 7.83 -12.37 8.80
N PRO A 201 8.03 -13.32 7.88
CA PRO A 201 6.99 -14.26 7.51
C PRO A 201 6.64 -15.30 8.59
N ASN A 202 7.19 -15.29 9.82
CA ASN A 202 7.04 -16.42 10.74
C ASN A 202 7.10 -16.18 12.27
N ILE A 203 7.07 -14.97 12.85
CA ILE A 203 7.01 -14.84 14.34
C ILE A 203 6.08 -13.69 14.76
N PHE A 204 4.97 -14.05 15.43
CA PHE A 204 4.17 -13.13 16.25
C PHE A 204 4.88 -12.94 17.60
N LEU A 205 5.55 -11.80 17.80
CA LEU A 205 6.04 -11.38 19.12
C LEU A 205 5.70 -9.91 19.32
N ILE A 206 4.69 -9.66 20.17
CA ILE A 206 4.30 -8.33 20.64
C ILE A 206 5.34 -7.89 21.66
N PHE A 207 6.19 -6.91 21.31
CA PHE A 207 7.09 -6.25 22.25
C PHE A 207 6.52 -4.87 22.64
N LEU A 208 6.10 -4.75 23.90
CA LEU A 208 5.89 -3.48 24.60
C LEU A 208 7.27 -2.93 24.99
N ILE A 209 7.84 -2.00 24.23
CA ILE A 209 9.03 -1.26 24.67
C ILE A 209 8.57 0.09 25.26
N TYR A 210 8.57 0.16 26.60
CA TYR A 210 8.62 1.40 27.37
C TYR A 210 10.00 2.03 27.18
N SER A 211 10.10 3.23 26.61
CA SER A 211 11.39 3.94 26.46
C SER A 211 11.52 5.11 27.46
N SER A 212 11.88 4.77 28.70
CA SER A 212 12.30 5.72 29.74
C SER A 212 13.79 6.07 29.66
N MET A 213 14.48 5.80 28.54
CA MET A 213 15.96 5.77 28.47
C MET A 213 16.63 6.92 27.70
N LEU A 214 15.90 7.98 27.30
CA LEU A 214 16.49 9.11 26.55
C LEU A 214 16.69 10.42 27.34
N GLN A 215 16.47 10.45 28.65
CA GLN A 215 16.67 11.67 29.46
C GLN A 215 18.05 11.79 30.16
N ASN A 216 18.95 10.82 30.04
CA ASN A 216 20.18 10.79 30.87
C ASN A 216 21.49 11.18 30.20
N ASN A 217 21.48 11.79 28.99
CA ASN A 217 22.72 12.11 28.26
C ASN A 217 22.96 13.60 27.94
N SER A 218 22.12 14.52 28.41
CA SER A 218 22.36 15.97 28.24
C SER A 218 23.09 16.63 29.42
N SER A 219 23.29 15.95 30.57
CA SER A 219 23.96 16.52 31.75
C SER A 219 25.46 16.22 31.90
N ARG A 220 26.09 15.48 30.97
CA ARG A 220 27.51 15.07 31.07
C ARG A 220 28.50 15.84 30.19
N LYS A 221 28.08 16.84 29.41
CA LYS A 221 28.98 17.57 28.48
C LYS A 221 29.53 18.92 28.99
N SER A 222 29.45 19.23 30.28
CA SER A 222 29.99 20.48 30.85
C SER A 222 31.15 20.32 31.85
N SER A 223 31.73 19.13 32.02
CA SER A 223 32.88 18.93 32.91
C SER A 223 33.93 18.03 32.26
N THR A 224 34.84 18.63 31.48
CA THR A 224 36.21 18.16 31.20
C THR A 224 36.94 19.19 30.33
N ALA A 225 37.12 20.40 30.87
CA ALA A 225 38.35 21.14 30.61
C ALA A 225 39.25 20.88 31.83
N VAL A 226 40.47 20.37 31.61
CA VAL A 226 41.71 20.57 32.39
C VAL A 226 42.72 19.45 32.10
N ALA A 227 43.96 19.87 31.80
CA ALA A 227 45.22 19.14 31.82
C ALA A 227 45.59 18.19 30.66
N ARG A 228 46.49 18.67 29.78
CA ARG A 228 47.92 18.29 29.86
C ARG A 228 48.80 19.14 28.93
N LYS A 229 49.64 19.98 29.55
CA LYS A 229 50.98 20.33 29.05
C LYS A 229 51.87 19.10 29.14
N ARG A 230 52.62 18.80 28.08
CA ARG A 230 54.08 18.56 28.11
C ARG A 230 54.60 18.76 26.69
#